data_AF-A0A8J7KWJ0-F1
#
_entry.id   AF-A0A8J7KWJ0-F1
#
_cell.length_a   1.000
_cell.length_b   1.000
_cell.length_c   1.000
_cell.angle_alpha   90.00
_cell.angle_beta   90.00
_cell.angle_gamma   90.00
#
_symmetry.space_group_name_H-M   'P 1'
#
loop_
_entity.id
_entity.type
_entity.pdbx_description
1 polymer ?
#
loop_
_entity_poly.entity_id
_entity_poly.type
_entity_poly.pdbx_seq_one_letter_code
_entity_poly.pdbx_strand_id
1 'polypeptide(L)' 'MMIPWQQLDSDTLQNIIESFVLREGTDYGEQERSLEEKVRDIRRQLASGDVVLVWSELHETLNIMPRTQLNENMP' A
#
# COMPACT_ATOMS: atom_id res chain seq x y z
N MET A 1 -4.22 -8.40 -10.08
CA MET A 1 -4.13 -9.66 -9.30
C MET A 1 -3.73 -9.36 -7.85
N MET A 2 -4.40 -9.96 -6.85
CA MET A 2 -3.97 -9.80 -5.44
C MET A 2 -2.72 -10.64 -5.17
N ILE A 3 -1.72 -10.04 -4.51
CA ILE A 3 -0.46 -10.69 -4.15
C ILE A 3 -0.35 -10.77 -2.62
N PRO A 4 0.01 -11.93 -2.05
CA PRO A 4 0.26 -12.06 -0.62
C PRO A 4 1.52 -11.27 -0.24
N TRP A 5 1.33 -10.19 0.53
CA TRP A 5 2.43 -9.32 0.95
C TRP A 5 3.47 -10.05 1.81
N GLN A 6 3.09 -11.14 2.48
CA GLN A 6 3.97 -11.98 3.28
C GLN A 6 5.02 -12.75 2.46
N GLN A 7 4.83 -12.85 1.14
CA GLN A 7 5.79 -13.47 0.23
C GLN A 7 6.87 -12.49 -0.25
N LEU A 8 6.72 -11.20 0.05
CA LEU A 8 7.70 -10.19 -0.30
C LEU A 8 8.75 -10.06 0.81
N ASP A 9 9.99 -9.78 0.40
CA ASP A 9 11.03 -9.34 1.31
C ASP A 9 10.60 -8.08 2.06
N SER A 10 11.06 -7.96 3.31
CA SER A 10 10.69 -6.85 4.19
C SER A 10 11.09 -5.50 3.59
N ASP A 11 12.26 -5.43 2.95
CA ASP A 11 12.76 -4.25 2.25
C ASP A 11 11.91 -3.93 1.02
N THR A 12 11.52 -4.93 0.23
CA THR A 12 10.66 -4.73 -0.94
C THR A 12 9.29 -4.19 -0.52
N LEU A 13 8.67 -4.83 0.48
CA LEU A 13 7.39 -4.38 1.03
C LEU A 13 7.48 -2.96 1.56
N GLN A 14 8.56 -2.64 2.27
CA GLN A 14 8.83 -1.30 2.77
C GLN A 14 8.89 -0.27 1.63
N ASN A 15 9.71 -0.51 0.60
CA ASN A 15 9.84 0.39 -0.55
C ASN A 15 8.50 0.62 -1.27
N ILE A 16 7.67 -0.42 -1.39
CA ILE A 16 6.34 -0.29 -2.02
C ILE A 16 5.43 0.59 -1.17
N ILE A 17 5.38 0.37 0.15
CA ILE A 17 4.56 1.16 1.06
C ILE A 17 5.04 2.61 1.10
N GLU A 18 6.34 2.86 1.19
CA GLU A 18 6.91 4.20 1.12
C GLU A 18 6.51 4.89 -0.18
N SER A 19 6.72 4.23 -1.33
CA SER A 19 6.32 4.76 -2.64
C SER A 19 4.82 5.03 -2.75
N PHE A 20 3.97 4.25 -2.09
CA PHE A 20 2.53 4.49 -2.03
C PHE A 20 2.20 5.72 -1.20
N VAL A 21 2.75 5.81 0.02
CA VAL A 21 2.54 6.94 0.93
C VAL A 21 3.06 8.25 0.33
N LEU A 22 4.18 8.21 -0.39
CA LEU A 22 4.77 9.37 -1.08
C LEU A 22 3.91 9.85 -2.25
N ARG A 23 3.15 8.96 -2.89
CA ARG A 23 2.24 9.29 -4.00
C ARG A 23 0.90 9.84 -3.52
N GLU A 24 0.34 9.26 -2.46
CA GLU A 24 -0.92 9.68 -1.84
C GLU A 24 -0.74 10.95 -0.97
N GLY A 25 0.45 11.14 -0.39
CA GLY A 25 0.78 12.28 0.43
C GLY A 25 1.10 13.52 -0.40
N THR A 26 0.08 14.29 -0.77
CA THR A 26 0.27 15.66 -1.31
C THR A 26 0.60 16.69 -0.22
N ASP A 27 0.72 16.26 1.04
CA ASP A 27 0.87 17.15 2.18
C ASP A 27 2.19 16.88 2.92
N TYR A 28 3.22 17.60 2.50
CA TYR A 28 4.42 17.84 3.31
C TYR A 28 4.21 19.12 4.13
N GLY A 29 3.10 19.20 4.88
CA GLY A 29 2.81 20.26 5.84
C GLY A 29 3.37 19.92 7.23
N GLU A 30 3.84 20.94 7.95
CA GLU A 30 4.64 20.86 9.19
C GLU A 30 3.94 20.21 10.42
N GLN A 31 2.77 19.57 10.27
CA GLN A 31 2.07 18.89 11.37
C GLN A 31 1.48 17.50 11.05
N GLU A 32 1.77 16.89 9.90
CA GLU A 32 1.13 15.63 9.53
C GLU A 32 2.11 14.45 9.59
N ARG A 33 1.83 13.51 10.52
CA ARG A 33 2.48 12.20 10.79
C ARG A 33 3.67 11.86 9.90
N SER A 34 4.82 11.55 10.52
CA SER A 34 6.05 11.17 9.81
C SER A 34 5.81 10.04 8.81
N LEU A 35 6.60 10.02 7.73
CA LEU A 35 6.57 8.95 6.72
C LEU A 35 6.60 7.56 7.36
N GLU A 36 7.46 7.37 8.36
CA GLU A 36 7.58 6.12 9.13
C GLU A 36 6.27 5.72 9.84
N GLU A 37 5.52 6.68 10.38
CA GLU A 37 4.24 6.40 11.02
C GLU A 37 3.18 5.98 10.01
N LYS A 38 3.15 6.64 8.85
CA LYS A 38 2.26 6.27 7.74
C LYS A 38 2.60 4.87 7.21
N VAL A 39 3.89 4.56 7.03
CA VAL A 39 4.36 3.22 6.64
C VAL A 39 3.93 2.17 7.64
N ARG A 40 4.13 2.42 8.94
CA ARG A 40 3.70 1.51 10.01
C ARG A 40 2.19 1.30 9.99
N ASP A 41 1.41 2.34 9.70
CA ASP A 41 -0.04 2.23 9.62
C ASP A 41 -0.49 1.32 8.48
N ILE A 42 0.05 1.52 7.28
CA ILE A 42 -0.23 0.66 6.12
C ILE A 42 0.17 -0.80 6.40
N ARG A 43 1.30 -1.04 7.06
CA ARG A 43 1.69 -2.40 7.49
C ARG A 43 0.66 -3.05 8.41
N ARG A 44 0.09 -2.29 9.35
CA ARG A 44 -0.98 -2.79 10.22
C ARG A 44 -2.24 -3.11 9.42
N GLN A 45 -2.61 -2.25 8.48
CA GLN A 45 -3.77 -2.46 7.60
C GLN A 45 -3.59 -3.68 6.68
N LEU A 46 -2.37 -3.93 6.19
CA LEU A 46 -2.03 -5.15 5.43
C LEU A 46 -2.17 -6.40 6.31
N ALA A 47 -1.79 -6.30 7.57
CA ALA A 47 -1.89 -7.40 8.53
C ALA A 47 -3.35 -7.68 8.96
N SER A 48 -4.19 -6.65 9.11
CA SER A 48 -5.62 -6.82 9.38
C SER A 48 -6.42 -7.24 8.14
N GLY A 49 -5.88 -7.03 6.94
CA GLY A 49 -6.55 -7.31 5.67
C GLY A 49 -7.47 -6.18 5.18
N ASP A 50 -7.39 -5.00 5.81
CA ASP A 50 -8.12 -3.79 5.40
C ASP A 50 -7.63 -3.26 4.06
N VAL A 51 -6.32 -3.39 3.80
CA VAL A 51 -5.71 -3.11 2.50
C VAL A 51 -5.01 -4.36 1.96
N VAL A 52 -4.89 -4.41 0.64
CA VAL A 52 -4.31 -5.54 -0.08
C VAL A 52 -3.30 -5.05 -1.10
N LEU A 53 -2.29 -5.86 -1.35
CA LEU A 53 -1.29 -5.62 -2.39
C LEU A 53 -1.83 -6.18 -3.71
N VAL A 54 -1.76 -5.38 -4.78
CA VAL A 54 -2.29 -5.74 -6.08
C VAL A 54 -1.22 -5.49 -7.15
N TRP A 55 -0.94 -6.53 -7.93
CA TRP A 55 -0.16 -6.44 -9.15
C TRP A 55 -1.06 -6.00 -10.30
N SER A 56 -0.66 -4.92 -10.96
CA SER A 56 -1.26 -4.45 -12.22
C SER A 56 -0.43 -4.97 -13.38
N GLU A 57 -0.98 -5.91 -14.15
CA GLU A 57 -0.31 -6.43 -15.35
C GLU A 57 -0.20 -5.37 -16.45
N LEU A 58 -1.18 -4.45 -16.54
CA LEU A 58 -1.21 -3.40 -17.55
C LEU A 58 -0.06 -2.39 -17.39
N HIS A 59 0.28 -2.09 -16.14
CA HIS A 59 1.31 -1.10 -15.81
C HIS A 59 2.57 -1.74 -15.23
N GLU A 60 2.64 -3.07 -15.18
CA GLU A 60 3.71 -3.87 -14.57
C GLU A 60 4.19 -3.30 -13.23
N THR A 61 3.23 -2.93 -12.37
CA THR A 61 3.49 -2.23 -11.10
C THR A 61 2.70 -2.82 -9.95
N LEU A 62 3.30 -2.69 -8.76
CA LEU A 62 2.64 -2.99 -7.49
C LEU A 62 1.92 -1.76 -6.97
N ASN A 63 0.68 -1.98 -6.55
CA ASN A 63 -0.14 -0.98 -5.89
C ASN A 63 -0.73 -1.52 -4.59
N ILE A 64 -1.09 -0.61 -3.71
CA ILE A 64 -1.82 -0.90 -2.47
C ILE A 64 -3.19 -0.28 -2.61
N MET A 65 -4.24 -1.02 -2.26
CA MET A 65 -5.60 -0.50 -2.28
C MET A 65 -6.43 -1.07 -1.14
N PRO A 66 -7.45 -0.34 -0.66
CA PRO A 66 -8.43 -0.88 0.26
C PRO A 66 -9.10 -2.13 -0.30
N ARG A 67 -9.31 -3.14 0.55
CA ARG A 67 -10.01 -4.37 0.18
C ARG A 67 -11.43 -4.08 -0.34
N THR A 68 -12.06 -3.04 0.17
CA THR A 68 -13.39 -2.59 -0.28
C THR A 68 -13.37 -2.16 -1.74
N GLN A 69 -12.37 -1.39 -2.15
CA GLN A 69 -12.23 -0.89 -3.52
C GLN A 69 -11.91 -1.99 -4.53
N LEU A 70 -11.23 -3.06 -4.10
CA LEU A 70 -10.98 -4.23 -4.95
C LEU A 70 -12.29 -4.91 -5.39
N ASN A 71 -13.28 -4.98 -4.50
CA ASN A 71 -14.57 -5.63 -4.79
C ASN A 71 -15.46 -4.79 -5.72
N GLU A 72 -15.30 -3.47 -5.75
CA GLU A 72 -16.10 -2.58 -6.61
C GLU A 72 -15.60 -2.54 -8.06
N ASN A 73 -14.36 -2.98 -8.31
CA ASN A 73 -13.74 -3.01 -9.64
C ASN A 73 -13.74 -4.41 -10.28
N MET A 74 -14.36 -5.40 -9.64
CA MET A 74 -14.63 -6.71 -10.25
C MET A 74 -16.10 -6.75 -10.71
N PRO A 75 -16.37 -6.84 -12.03
CA PRO A 75 -17.73 -7.00 -12.55
C PRO A 75 -18.37 -8.34 -12.14
#